data_AF-A0AA37SYQ4-F1
#
_entry.id   AF-A0AA37SYQ4-F1
#
_cell.length_a   1.000
_cell.length_b   1.000
_cell.length_c   1.000
_cell.angle_alpha   90.00
_cell.angle_beta   90.00
_cell.angle_gamma   90.00
#
_symmetry.space_group_name_H-M   'P 1'
#
loop_
_entity.id
_entity.type
_entity.pdbx_description
1 polymer ?
#
loop_
_entity_poly.entity_id
_entity_poly.type
_entity_poly.pdbx_seq_one_letter_code
_entity_poly.pdbx_strand_id
1 'polypeptide(L)'
;MVEICDNGLDDDNDGLIDINDPDCICETVTLESLIPNPSFEDHNCCPSKDSQLNCVDSWQQASGGTTDYLNTCDYLGGTEDILPFPDGEGALLFLTGSIIVGNSTQIYKEYAGVCLNSTMQKDSVYKLKFHLGFLNEETSPEIRFSFFGSESCTNLPFSIYADCPSSYPDWYFVKADRLENNGNYPGWVEVETTIQPKFDINALILGADCSQDSETKIRGYLIDNLRLSEESNFDFEQITQESQCSPDFTFAVAGNFSFTYQWYKEGIALIGETDPKLSKMYGEGRYQIRIINKASQQCRISDEFEFIITKNTTDVYETICEGNSLIYEGGVIDEAGIYEYNLISSEGCDSIIMVNVELLPNEIDTIQAKIFPGTTYEIGEYQFNEPGEYQLTFLSASGCDNTTVLQLENINVFIPNIFSPNGDNNNDYFEVYMVNDEYIMTEMTIFDRFGNLCYQGNQWDGTINNKLANSGVYIYNIKLVDSENHEWSFSNTITLIR
;
A
#
# COMPACT_ATOMS: atom_id res chain seq x y z
N MET A 1 5.41 -43.06 -30.08
CA MET A 1 5.90 -43.03 -31.47
C MET A 1 7.28 -42.41 -31.36
N VAL A 2 7.60 -41.27 -31.98
CA VAL A 2 8.65 -40.38 -31.47
C VAL A 2 7.99 -39.01 -31.45
N GLU A 3 8.08 -38.31 -30.33
CA GLU A 3 7.47 -37.00 -30.17
C GLU A 3 8.12 -35.94 -31.07
N ILE A 4 7.32 -35.09 -31.72
CA ILE A 4 7.81 -33.93 -32.48
C ILE A 4 7.63 -32.69 -31.61
N CYS A 5 8.74 -32.29 -30.99
CA CYS A 5 8.78 -31.33 -29.90
C CYS A 5 8.43 -29.86 -30.23
N ASP A 6 7.88 -29.55 -31.40
CA ASP A 6 7.57 -28.19 -31.84
C ASP A 6 6.26 -28.06 -32.65
N ASN A 7 5.36 -29.03 -32.51
CA ASN A 7 4.14 -29.07 -33.31
C ASN A 7 2.83 -28.91 -32.51
N GLY A 8 2.90 -28.84 -31.17
CA GLY A 8 1.73 -28.62 -30.33
C GLY A 8 0.80 -29.83 -30.22
N LEU A 9 1.27 -31.03 -30.56
CA LEU A 9 0.50 -32.28 -30.58
C LEU A 9 1.19 -33.35 -29.75
N ASP A 10 0.40 -34.25 -29.18
CA ASP A 10 0.88 -35.52 -28.60
C ASP A 10 1.02 -36.54 -29.75
N ASP A 11 2.20 -36.62 -30.38
CA ASP A 11 2.44 -37.50 -31.53
C ASP A 11 2.58 -38.97 -31.12
N ASP A 12 2.88 -39.15 -29.83
CA ASP A 12 3.32 -40.36 -29.21
C ASP A 12 2.16 -41.14 -28.54
N ASN A 13 1.12 -40.41 -28.14
CA ASN A 13 -0.08 -40.77 -27.39
C ASN A 13 0.15 -41.23 -25.95
N ASP A 14 1.15 -40.68 -25.27
CA ASP A 14 1.35 -40.89 -23.83
C ASP A 14 0.66 -39.84 -22.93
N GLY A 15 0.08 -38.81 -23.55
CA GLY A 15 -0.63 -37.72 -22.89
C GLY A 15 0.23 -36.51 -22.54
N LEU A 16 1.51 -36.49 -22.93
CA LEU A 16 2.41 -35.35 -22.82
C LEU A 16 2.58 -34.71 -24.21
N ILE A 17 2.97 -33.43 -24.25
CA ILE A 17 3.04 -32.64 -25.49
C ILE A 17 4.31 -31.81 -25.48
N ASP A 18 5.04 -31.85 -26.60
CA ASP A 18 6.24 -31.06 -26.85
C ASP A 18 7.24 -31.15 -25.68
N ILE A 19 7.75 -30.02 -25.18
CA ILE A 19 8.80 -30.00 -24.15
C ILE A 19 8.32 -30.43 -22.76
N ASN A 20 7.02 -30.68 -22.58
CA ASN A 20 6.51 -31.37 -21.40
C ASN A 20 6.68 -32.90 -21.49
N ASP A 21 6.99 -33.42 -22.68
CA ASP A 21 7.29 -34.83 -22.92
C ASP A 21 8.79 -35.12 -22.64
N PRO A 22 9.12 -36.13 -21.82
CA PRO A 22 10.50 -36.59 -21.59
C PRO A 22 11.27 -37.01 -22.84
N ASP A 23 10.59 -37.40 -23.92
CA ASP A 23 11.21 -37.74 -25.21
C ASP A 23 11.75 -36.50 -25.94
N CYS A 24 11.30 -35.30 -25.53
CA CYS A 24 11.82 -34.02 -26.00
C CYS A 24 13.08 -33.58 -25.26
N ILE A 25 14.15 -34.36 -25.46
CA ILE A 25 15.45 -34.13 -24.84
C ILE A 25 16.11 -32.89 -25.44
N CYS A 26 16.14 -31.81 -24.67
CA CYS A 26 16.88 -30.59 -24.94
C CYS A 26 17.50 -30.13 -23.60
N GLU A 27 18.76 -29.71 -23.59
CA GLU A 27 19.39 -29.25 -22.35
C GLU A 27 18.69 -27.95 -21.90
N THR A 28 18.09 -27.96 -20.72
CA THR A 28 17.67 -26.74 -20.03
C THR A 28 18.92 -25.90 -19.75
N VAL A 29 18.94 -24.69 -20.29
CA VAL A 29 19.95 -23.69 -19.95
C VAL A 29 19.43 -22.95 -18.73
N THR A 30 19.57 -23.57 -17.57
CA THR A 30 19.88 -22.76 -16.40
C THR A 30 21.23 -22.13 -16.70
N LEU A 31 21.33 -20.80 -16.67
CA LEU A 31 22.63 -20.13 -16.82
C LEU A 31 23.52 -20.56 -15.65
N GLU A 32 24.24 -21.66 -15.80
CA GLU A 32 25.17 -22.13 -14.78
C GLU A 32 26.35 -21.17 -14.77
N SER A 33 26.45 -20.41 -13.69
CA SER A 33 27.61 -19.59 -13.42
C SER A 33 28.81 -20.49 -13.20
N LEU A 34 29.92 -20.19 -13.85
CA LEU A 34 31.24 -20.76 -13.55
C LEU A 34 31.66 -20.38 -12.13
N ILE A 35 31.10 -19.31 -11.55
CA ILE A 35 31.29 -18.92 -10.15
C ILE A 35 30.30 -19.73 -9.29
N PRO A 36 30.77 -20.60 -8.38
CA PRO A 36 29.90 -21.24 -7.41
C PRO A 36 29.33 -20.24 -6.41
N ASN A 37 28.12 -20.52 -5.91
CA ASN A 37 27.42 -19.68 -4.94
C ASN A 37 27.44 -18.19 -5.34
N PRO A 38 26.93 -17.85 -6.54
CA PRO A 38 27.09 -16.53 -7.14
C PRO A 38 26.37 -15.41 -6.39
N SER A 39 25.34 -15.75 -5.62
CA SER A 39 24.50 -14.82 -4.86
C SER A 39 24.70 -14.97 -3.34
N PHE A 40 25.69 -15.76 -2.92
CA PHE A 40 26.09 -15.90 -1.51
C PHE A 40 25.06 -16.55 -0.56
N GLU A 41 24.00 -17.12 -1.09
CA GLU A 41 22.92 -17.77 -0.32
C GLU A 41 23.32 -19.13 0.27
N ASP A 42 24.31 -19.82 -0.29
CA ASP A 42 24.85 -21.03 0.31
C ASP A 42 25.83 -20.66 1.44
N HIS A 43 25.38 -20.74 2.68
CA HIS A 43 26.19 -20.40 3.85
C HIS A 43 25.99 -21.38 5.02
N ASN A 44 27.05 -21.57 5.82
CA ASN A 44 27.06 -22.50 6.95
C ASN A 44 26.93 -21.82 8.33
N CYS A 45 26.99 -20.49 8.36
CA CYS A 45 26.70 -19.67 9.53
C CYS A 45 26.08 -18.32 9.13
N CYS A 46 25.43 -17.68 10.10
CA CYS A 46 25.03 -16.28 10.00
C CYS A 46 26.19 -15.38 10.47
N PRO A 47 26.55 -14.33 9.72
CA PRO A 47 27.54 -13.35 10.18
C PRO A 47 26.95 -12.56 11.34
N SER A 48 27.79 -12.21 12.32
CA SER A 48 27.46 -11.41 13.50
C SER A 48 28.33 -10.16 13.65
N LYS A 49 29.36 -10.04 12.81
CA LYS A 49 30.34 -8.96 12.77
C LYS A 49 31.11 -8.97 11.44
N ASP A 50 32.00 -8.00 11.29
CA ASP A 50 32.99 -7.90 10.22
C ASP A 50 33.91 -9.14 10.14
N SER A 51 34.54 -9.30 8.98
CA SER A 51 35.54 -10.31 8.66
C SER A 51 35.05 -11.77 8.64
N GLN A 52 33.79 -12.01 8.26
CA GLN A 52 33.17 -13.34 8.33
C GLN A 52 32.87 -14.01 6.98
N LEU A 53 33.65 -13.71 5.93
CA LEU A 53 33.52 -14.39 4.62
C LEU A 53 33.61 -15.92 4.71
N ASN A 54 34.25 -16.46 5.76
CA ASN A 54 34.30 -17.90 6.01
C ASN A 54 32.93 -18.56 6.28
N CYS A 55 31.85 -17.79 6.48
CA CYS A 55 30.50 -18.32 6.56
C CYS A 55 29.91 -18.69 5.19
N VAL A 56 30.42 -18.09 4.11
CA VAL A 56 29.94 -18.30 2.74
C VAL A 56 30.63 -19.52 2.14
N ASP A 57 29.85 -20.46 1.63
CA ASP A 57 30.42 -21.64 1.00
C ASP A 57 31.07 -21.27 -0.35
N SER A 58 32.19 -21.94 -0.68
CA SER A 58 33.00 -21.76 -1.90
C SER A 58 33.81 -20.45 -2.01
N TRP A 59 33.47 -19.43 -1.23
CA TRP A 59 34.20 -18.16 -1.23
C TRP A 59 35.28 -18.10 -0.14
N GLN A 60 36.37 -17.41 -0.45
CA GLN A 60 37.52 -17.29 0.44
C GLN A 60 38.01 -15.86 0.50
N GLN A 61 38.43 -15.44 1.68
CA GLN A 61 39.19 -14.21 1.84
C GLN A 61 40.47 -14.31 1.03
N ALA A 62 40.70 -13.39 0.09
CA ALA A 62 41.85 -13.46 -0.80
C ALA A 62 43.04 -12.60 -0.34
N SER A 63 42.78 -11.53 0.42
CA SER A 63 43.78 -10.56 0.91
C SER A 63 43.85 -10.51 2.44
N GLY A 64 44.83 -9.78 2.98
CA GLY A 64 44.90 -9.50 4.43
C GLY A 64 43.74 -8.66 4.96
N GLY A 65 43.20 -7.74 4.15
CA GLY A 65 41.89 -7.15 4.41
C GLY A 65 40.80 -8.18 4.14
N THR A 66 39.84 -8.29 5.04
CA THR A 66 38.78 -9.31 5.02
C THR A 66 37.54 -8.74 4.36
N THR A 67 37.11 -9.28 3.22
CA THR A 67 35.76 -8.98 2.73
C THR A 67 34.74 -9.40 3.78
N ASP A 68 33.76 -8.55 4.01
CA ASP A 68 32.69 -8.75 4.98
C ASP A 68 31.53 -9.49 4.31
N TYR A 69 31.02 -10.55 4.94
CA TYR A 69 29.78 -11.18 4.54
C TYR A 69 28.62 -10.54 5.29
N LEU A 70 27.65 -10.04 4.55
CA LEU A 70 26.42 -9.47 5.06
C LEU A 70 25.29 -10.45 4.81
N ASN A 71 24.41 -10.64 5.78
CA ASN A 71 23.20 -11.43 5.60
C ASN A 71 22.10 -10.93 6.54
N THR A 72 20.86 -10.88 6.06
CA THR A 72 19.71 -10.39 6.83
C THR A 72 19.39 -11.22 8.07
N CYS A 73 19.95 -12.43 8.20
CA CYS A 73 19.73 -13.25 9.37
C CYS A 73 20.34 -12.69 10.68
N ASP A 74 21.41 -11.87 10.64
CA ASP A 74 21.97 -11.26 11.88
C ASP A 74 22.88 -10.03 11.68
N TYR A 75 23.61 -9.87 10.55
CA TYR A 75 24.57 -8.76 10.38
C TYR A 75 24.56 -8.13 8.99
N LEU A 76 24.31 -6.81 8.97
CA LEU A 76 24.26 -5.99 7.75
C LEU A 76 25.36 -4.92 7.68
N GLY A 77 26.30 -4.88 8.63
CA GLY A 77 27.47 -3.99 8.53
C GLY A 77 27.17 -2.50 8.42
N GLY A 78 25.97 -2.04 8.81
CA GLY A 78 25.55 -0.65 8.65
C GLY A 78 25.09 -0.30 7.23
N THR A 79 24.69 -1.28 6.43
CA THR A 79 24.20 -1.10 5.05
C THR A 79 22.69 -1.30 4.92
N GLU A 80 21.92 -1.14 5.99
CA GLU A 80 20.48 -1.39 6.01
C GLU A 80 19.72 -0.57 4.96
N ASP A 81 20.21 0.63 4.66
CA ASP A 81 19.57 1.58 3.73
C ASP A 81 19.60 1.12 2.26
N ILE A 82 20.40 0.12 1.89
CA ILE A 82 20.53 -0.38 0.50
C ILE A 82 19.66 -1.62 0.21
N LEU A 83 18.95 -2.14 1.21
CA LEU A 83 18.10 -3.32 1.05
C LEU A 83 16.89 -3.05 0.14
N PRO A 84 16.32 -4.09 -0.51
CA PRO A 84 16.71 -5.51 -0.45
C PRO A 84 18.01 -5.82 -1.21
N PHE A 85 18.62 -6.97 -0.93
CA PHE A 85 19.69 -7.49 -1.79
C PHE A 85 19.13 -7.89 -3.16
N PRO A 86 19.90 -7.73 -4.25
CA PRO A 86 19.50 -8.08 -5.60
C PRO A 86 19.05 -9.53 -5.79
N ASP A 87 19.63 -10.48 -5.06
CA ASP A 87 19.24 -11.88 -5.08
C ASP A 87 19.39 -12.53 -3.71
N GLY A 88 18.27 -12.90 -3.08
CA GLY A 88 18.26 -13.55 -1.77
C GLY A 88 18.54 -12.61 -0.60
N GLU A 89 19.28 -13.11 0.40
CA GLU A 89 19.43 -12.52 1.72
C GLU A 89 20.90 -12.21 2.08
N GLY A 90 21.86 -12.54 1.22
CA GLY A 90 23.30 -12.38 1.40
C GLY A 90 23.95 -11.43 0.40
N ALA A 91 25.03 -10.77 0.83
CA ALA A 91 25.90 -9.98 -0.06
C ALA A 91 27.31 -9.88 0.51
N LEU A 92 28.28 -9.49 -0.33
CA LEU A 92 29.64 -9.18 0.12
C LEU A 92 29.91 -7.68 0.14
N LEU A 93 30.49 -7.18 1.22
CA LEU A 93 31.00 -5.81 1.36
C LEU A 93 32.53 -5.83 1.33
N PHE A 94 33.13 -5.03 0.44
CA PHE A 94 34.58 -4.87 0.38
C PHE A 94 34.98 -3.42 0.58
N LEU A 95 36.04 -3.23 1.37
CA LEU A 95 36.61 -1.94 1.68
C LEU A 95 37.87 -1.65 0.86
N THR A 96 37.99 -0.39 0.43
CA THR A 96 39.18 0.14 -0.22
C THR A 96 39.53 1.52 0.33
N GLY A 97 40.82 1.85 0.34
CA GLY A 97 41.32 3.18 0.68
C GLY A 97 42.30 3.17 1.84
N SER A 98 42.33 4.24 2.63
CA SER A 98 43.29 4.33 3.75
C SER A 98 42.83 5.23 4.90
N ILE A 99 43.41 5.01 6.08
CA ILE A 99 43.29 5.88 7.25
C ILE A 99 44.67 6.20 7.83
N ILE A 100 44.76 7.29 8.59
CA ILE A 100 45.95 7.62 9.39
C ILE A 100 45.76 7.10 10.81
N VAL A 101 46.61 6.18 11.23
CA VAL A 101 46.69 5.67 12.61
C VAL A 101 48.02 6.11 13.21
N GLY A 102 47.97 7.10 14.10
CA GLY A 102 49.17 7.72 14.66
C GLY A 102 50.01 8.41 13.58
N ASN A 103 51.22 7.91 13.33
CA ASN A 103 52.13 8.43 12.30
C ASN A 103 52.23 7.51 11.06
N SER A 104 51.37 6.50 10.96
CA SER A 104 51.37 5.53 9.86
C SER A 104 50.05 5.55 9.10
N THR A 105 50.12 5.35 7.79
CA THR A 105 48.94 5.12 6.95
C THR A 105 48.63 3.63 6.93
N GLN A 106 47.42 3.26 7.35
CA GLN A 106 46.88 1.92 7.21
C GLN A 106 46.04 1.86 5.93
N ILE A 107 46.34 0.89 5.08
CA ILE A 107 45.66 0.69 3.80
C ILE A 107 44.66 -0.45 3.94
N TYR A 108 43.46 -0.24 3.40
CA TYR A 108 42.43 -1.25 3.28
C TYR A 108 42.28 -1.55 1.79
N LYS A 109 42.46 -2.82 1.45
CA LYS A 109 42.20 -3.37 0.11
C LYS A 109 41.69 -4.77 0.31
N GLU A 110 40.40 -4.93 0.15
CA GLU A 110 39.71 -6.19 0.34
C GLU A 110 39.38 -6.83 -0.99
N TYR A 111 39.63 -8.12 -1.03
CA TYR A 111 39.46 -8.97 -2.18
C TYR A 111 38.79 -10.27 -1.76
N ALA A 112 37.75 -10.64 -2.48
CA ALA A 112 37.12 -11.96 -2.38
C ALA A 112 37.66 -12.85 -3.49
N GLY A 113 37.93 -14.11 -3.15
CA GLY A 113 38.47 -15.11 -4.07
C GLY A 113 37.56 -16.32 -4.16
N VAL A 114 37.48 -16.90 -5.36
CA VAL A 114 36.65 -18.07 -5.63
C VAL A 114 37.35 -19.01 -6.62
N CYS A 115 37.20 -20.31 -6.39
CA CYS A 115 37.58 -21.34 -7.36
C CYS A 115 36.40 -21.60 -8.28
N LEU A 116 36.61 -21.57 -9.60
CA LEU A 116 35.54 -21.75 -10.57
C LEU A 116 35.12 -23.23 -10.67
N ASN A 117 33.84 -23.48 -10.89
CA ASN A 117 33.29 -24.82 -11.16
C ASN A 117 33.83 -25.42 -12.45
N SER A 118 34.24 -24.57 -13.40
CA SER A 118 34.85 -24.95 -14.67
C SER A 118 35.84 -23.89 -15.13
N THR A 119 36.88 -24.34 -15.83
CA THR A 119 37.96 -23.47 -16.32
C THR A 119 37.46 -22.50 -17.38
N MET A 120 37.70 -21.19 -17.20
CA MET A 120 37.59 -20.25 -18.30
C MET A 120 38.73 -20.49 -19.28
N GLN A 121 38.40 -20.92 -20.49
CA GLN A 121 39.38 -21.26 -21.52
C GLN A 121 40.00 -20.00 -22.10
N LYS A 122 41.32 -20.04 -22.30
CA LYS A 122 42.07 -19.01 -23.01
C LYS A 122 41.39 -18.63 -24.34
N ASP A 123 41.37 -17.34 -24.61
CA ASP A 123 40.85 -16.69 -25.83
C ASP A 123 39.33 -16.86 -26.09
N SER A 124 38.60 -17.60 -25.25
CA SER A 124 37.14 -17.68 -25.30
C SER A 124 36.51 -16.42 -24.69
N VAL A 125 35.30 -16.05 -25.11
CA VAL A 125 34.62 -14.84 -24.62
C VAL A 125 33.59 -15.23 -23.58
N TYR A 126 33.74 -14.66 -22.39
CA TYR A 126 32.83 -14.82 -21.27
C TYR A 126 32.13 -13.50 -21.00
N LYS A 127 30.91 -13.58 -20.50
CA LYS A 127 30.17 -12.45 -19.97
C LYS A 127 30.00 -12.64 -18.46
N LEU A 128 30.22 -11.56 -17.72
CA LEU A 128 30.00 -11.46 -16.30
C LEU A 128 28.92 -10.41 -16.06
N LYS A 129 27.86 -10.82 -15.38
CA LYS A 129 26.85 -9.92 -14.81
C LYS A 129 26.92 -9.97 -13.29
N PHE A 130 26.74 -8.84 -12.64
CA PHE A 130 26.65 -8.74 -11.19
C PHE A 130 26.01 -7.42 -10.78
N HIS A 131 25.55 -7.34 -9.55
CA HIS A 131 25.06 -6.09 -8.97
C HIS A 131 26.15 -5.48 -8.09
N LEU A 132 26.39 -4.18 -8.27
CA LEU A 132 27.31 -3.39 -7.45
C LEU A 132 26.51 -2.37 -6.63
N GLY A 133 26.63 -2.44 -5.32
CA GLY A 133 25.93 -1.58 -4.37
C GLY A 133 26.76 -0.37 -3.95
N PHE A 134 26.12 0.80 -3.97
CA PHE A 134 26.70 2.07 -3.55
C PHE A 134 25.86 2.69 -2.44
N LEU A 135 26.48 3.01 -1.31
CA LEU A 135 25.78 3.51 -0.11
C LEU A 135 25.47 5.01 -0.21
N ASN A 136 26.49 5.83 -0.49
CA ASN A 136 26.35 7.26 -0.71
C ASN A 136 27.56 7.80 -1.48
N GLU A 137 27.43 9.02 -2.01
CA GLU A 137 28.48 9.69 -2.80
C GLU A 137 29.80 9.81 -2.03
N GLU A 138 29.75 9.91 -0.70
CA GLU A 138 30.91 10.16 0.14
C GLU A 138 31.73 8.89 0.45
N THR A 139 31.06 7.77 0.74
CA THR A 139 31.67 6.49 1.15
C THR A 139 31.71 5.46 0.03
N SER A 140 30.97 5.68 -1.05
CA SER A 140 30.91 4.80 -2.23
C SER A 140 30.84 5.66 -3.51
N PRO A 141 31.86 6.48 -3.82
CA PRO A 141 31.91 7.22 -5.09
C PRO A 141 32.11 6.27 -6.28
N GLU A 142 32.45 6.79 -7.46
CA GLU A 142 32.89 5.92 -8.56
C GLU A 142 34.09 5.04 -8.17
N ILE A 143 34.13 3.83 -8.72
CA ILE A 143 35.20 2.85 -8.46
C ILE A 143 35.74 2.27 -9.77
N ARG A 144 37.05 2.01 -9.81
CA ARG A 144 37.63 1.06 -10.76
C ARG A 144 37.60 -0.32 -10.13
N PHE A 145 36.71 -1.18 -10.60
CA PHE A 145 36.54 -2.54 -10.11
C PHE A 145 37.32 -3.50 -11.01
N SER A 146 38.13 -4.37 -10.41
CA SER A 146 39.13 -5.17 -11.10
C SER A 146 38.97 -6.67 -10.83
N PHE A 147 39.28 -7.44 -11.86
CA PHE A 147 39.29 -8.90 -11.86
C PHE A 147 40.70 -9.41 -12.09
N PHE A 148 41.10 -10.41 -11.31
CA PHE A 148 42.40 -11.07 -11.41
C PHE A 148 42.19 -12.58 -11.52
N GLY A 149 43.01 -13.23 -12.34
CA GLY A 149 42.90 -14.66 -12.63
C GLY A 149 44.17 -15.43 -12.29
N SER A 150 43.99 -16.70 -11.93
CA SER A 150 45.06 -17.68 -11.70
C SER A 150 44.72 -18.99 -12.40
N GLU A 151 45.75 -19.69 -12.90
CA GLU A 151 45.64 -21.02 -13.50
C GLU A 151 45.32 -22.12 -12.45
N SER A 152 45.46 -21.84 -11.15
CA SER A 152 45.21 -22.81 -10.07
C SER A 152 44.46 -22.22 -8.88
N CYS A 153 43.49 -22.96 -8.35
CA CYS A 153 42.79 -22.64 -7.11
C CYS A 153 43.67 -22.75 -5.86
N THR A 154 44.80 -23.46 -5.92
CA THR A 154 45.75 -23.55 -4.80
C THR A 154 46.45 -22.24 -4.50
N ASN A 155 46.31 -21.23 -5.37
CA ASN A 155 46.93 -19.92 -5.23
C ASN A 155 46.06 -18.94 -4.43
N LEU A 156 44.88 -19.37 -3.97
CA LEU A 156 44.05 -18.66 -3.00
C LEU A 156 44.46 -19.04 -1.55
N PRO A 157 44.52 -18.07 -0.61
CA PRO A 157 44.55 -16.63 -0.84
C PRO A 157 45.85 -16.18 -1.53
N PHE A 158 45.82 -15.07 -2.26
CA PHE A 158 47.05 -14.53 -2.87
C PHE A 158 47.97 -13.90 -1.81
N SER A 159 47.41 -13.34 -0.73
CA SER A 159 48.17 -12.67 0.32
C SER A 159 47.45 -12.63 1.67
N ILE A 160 48.24 -12.58 2.75
CA ILE A 160 47.79 -12.24 4.11
C ILE A 160 47.95 -10.75 4.42
N TYR A 161 48.37 -9.93 3.45
CA TYR A 161 48.57 -8.49 3.55
C TYR A 161 47.57 -7.73 2.67
N ALA A 162 47.34 -6.45 2.96
CA ALA A 162 46.51 -5.55 2.15
C ALA A 162 47.33 -4.96 0.98
N ASP A 163 47.64 -5.80 -0.01
CA ASP A 163 48.35 -5.40 -1.23
C ASP A 163 47.60 -5.91 -2.47
N CYS A 164 47.99 -5.43 -3.65
CA CYS A 164 47.38 -5.79 -4.92
C CYS A 164 47.72 -7.23 -5.37
N PRO A 165 46.78 -7.98 -5.97
CA PRO A 165 47.05 -9.34 -6.48
C PRO A 165 48.18 -9.41 -7.50
N SER A 166 48.34 -8.41 -8.39
CA SER A 166 49.39 -8.41 -9.41
C SER A 166 50.82 -8.28 -8.87
N SER A 167 50.99 -8.01 -7.56
CA SER A 167 52.28 -8.02 -6.89
C SER A 167 52.76 -9.43 -6.54
N TYR A 168 51.90 -10.45 -6.70
CA TYR A 168 52.15 -11.83 -6.29
C TYR A 168 52.31 -12.76 -7.49
N PRO A 169 53.15 -13.80 -7.39
CA PRO A 169 53.27 -14.82 -8.44
C PRO A 169 51.92 -15.46 -8.74
N ASP A 170 51.77 -15.91 -9.99
CA ASP A 170 50.64 -16.71 -10.48
C ASP A 170 49.26 -16.01 -10.47
N TRP A 171 49.22 -14.70 -10.16
CA TRP A 171 48.06 -13.84 -10.27
C TRP A 171 48.25 -12.79 -11.36
N TYR A 172 47.32 -12.75 -12.30
CA TYR A 172 47.39 -11.86 -13.46
C TYR A 172 46.17 -10.96 -13.53
N PHE A 173 46.40 -9.70 -13.90
CA PHE A 173 45.32 -8.77 -14.21
C PHE A 173 44.50 -9.27 -15.41
N VAL A 174 43.18 -9.32 -15.25
CA VAL A 174 42.26 -9.74 -16.31
C VAL A 174 41.60 -8.51 -16.92
N LYS A 175 40.92 -7.72 -16.10
CA LYS A 175 40.16 -6.53 -16.54
C LYS A 175 39.90 -5.58 -15.38
N ALA A 176 39.67 -4.31 -15.70
CA ALA A 176 39.10 -3.33 -14.80
C ALA A 176 38.08 -2.47 -15.54
N ASP A 177 36.95 -2.21 -14.89
CA ASP A 177 35.91 -1.33 -15.39
C ASP A 177 35.69 -0.17 -14.43
N ARG A 178 35.38 1.02 -14.96
CA ARG A 178 35.02 2.20 -14.14
C ARG A 178 33.51 2.21 -13.99
N LEU A 179 33.05 2.12 -12.75
CA LEU A 179 31.65 1.93 -12.38
C LEU A 179 31.19 3.08 -11.49
N GLU A 180 29.98 3.56 -11.73
CA GLU A 180 29.37 4.68 -11.01
C GLU A 180 27.86 4.48 -10.89
N ASN A 181 27.27 5.10 -9.87
CA ASN A 181 25.83 4.99 -9.57
C ASN A 181 25.00 6.18 -10.12
N ASN A 182 25.61 7.10 -10.88
CA ASN A 182 24.95 8.25 -11.50
C ASN A 182 24.05 9.09 -10.57
N GLY A 183 24.34 9.13 -9.26
CA GLY A 183 23.59 9.89 -8.25
C GLY A 183 22.48 9.11 -7.54
N ASN A 184 22.23 7.84 -7.87
CA ASN A 184 21.14 7.05 -7.31
C ASN A 184 21.50 6.37 -5.99
N TYR A 185 21.85 7.15 -4.96
CA TYR A 185 22.25 6.62 -3.67
C TYR A 185 21.10 6.60 -2.63
N PRO A 186 21.06 5.60 -1.74
CA PRO A 186 21.72 4.29 -1.86
C PRO A 186 21.11 3.49 -3.01
N GLY A 187 21.89 2.64 -3.67
CA GLY A 187 21.34 1.85 -4.77
C GLY A 187 22.29 0.82 -5.36
N TRP A 188 21.68 -0.15 -6.05
CA TRP A 188 22.35 -1.19 -6.80
C TRP A 188 22.39 -0.83 -8.29
N VAL A 189 23.53 -1.12 -8.92
CA VAL A 189 23.70 -1.02 -10.36
C VAL A 189 23.98 -2.41 -10.89
N GLU A 190 23.17 -2.89 -11.83
CA GLU A 190 23.51 -4.09 -12.60
C GLU A 190 24.66 -3.74 -13.58
N VAL A 191 25.74 -4.50 -13.49
CA VAL A 191 26.95 -4.34 -14.28
C VAL A 191 27.07 -5.53 -15.22
N GLU A 192 27.16 -5.26 -16.52
CA GLU A 192 27.47 -6.26 -17.54
C GLU A 192 28.85 -5.96 -18.15
N THR A 193 29.73 -6.96 -18.15
CA THR A 193 31.07 -6.82 -18.75
C THR A 193 31.53 -8.11 -19.43
N THR A 194 32.32 -7.97 -20.50
CA THR A 194 32.92 -9.11 -21.21
C THR A 194 34.38 -9.33 -20.80
N ILE A 195 34.75 -10.60 -20.66
CA ILE A 195 36.10 -11.05 -20.29
C ILE A 195 36.58 -12.02 -21.36
N GLN A 196 37.76 -11.75 -21.93
CA GLN A 196 38.45 -12.68 -22.83
C GLN A 196 39.85 -12.98 -22.25
N PRO A 197 40.00 -14.08 -21.49
CA PRO A 197 41.24 -14.36 -20.78
C PRO A 197 42.36 -14.73 -21.75
N LYS A 198 43.61 -14.40 -21.39
CA LYS A 198 44.80 -14.67 -22.21
C LYS A 198 45.55 -15.95 -21.81
N PHE A 199 45.04 -16.64 -20.81
CA PHE A 199 45.48 -17.90 -20.24
C PHE A 199 44.25 -18.57 -19.61
N ASP A 200 44.35 -19.84 -19.22
CA ASP A 200 43.22 -20.56 -18.61
C ASP A 200 43.02 -20.09 -17.17
N ILE A 201 41.79 -19.74 -16.78
CA ILE A 201 41.50 -19.27 -15.41
C ILE A 201 40.71 -20.32 -14.66
N ASN A 202 41.25 -20.77 -13.53
CA ASN A 202 40.58 -21.66 -12.58
C ASN A 202 40.20 -20.96 -11.28
N ALA A 203 40.86 -19.86 -10.92
CA ALA A 203 40.52 -19.06 -9.75
C ALA A 203 40.43 -17.59 -10.10
N LEU A 204 39.41 -16.93 -9.54
CA LEU A 204 39.12 -15.53 -9.76
C LEU A 204 39.22 -14.77 -8.43
N ILE A 205 39.78 -13.56 -8.49
CA ILE A 205 39.71 -12.57 -7.44
C ILE A 205 39.03 -11.32 -7.97
N LEU A 206 38.17 -10.73 -7.16
CA LEU A 206 37.46 -9.49 -7.44
C LEU A 206 37.61 -8.49 -6.29
N GLY A 207 37.65 -7.21 -6.63
CA GLY A 207 37.77 -6.11 -5.68
C GLY A 207 38.19 -4.81 -6.36
N ALA A 208 38.66 -3.84 -5.57
CA ALA A 208 39.11 -2.57 -6.09
C ALA A 208 40.41 -2.70 -6.92
N ASP A 209 40.60 -1.78 -7.86
CA ASP A 209 41.82 -1.69 -8.64
C ASP A 209 43.08 -1.49 -7.79
N CYS A 210 44.23 -1.82 -8.37
CA CYS A 210 45.52 -1.71 -7.71
C CYS A 210 46.01 -0.27 -7.53
N SER A 211 45.44 0.71 -8.24
CA SER A 211 45.69 2.13 -7.95
C SER A 211 45.35 2.49 -6.50
N GLN A 212 46.12 3.42 -5.92
CA GLN A 212 45.83 3.97 -4.60
C GLN A 212 44.96 5.20 -4.76
N ASP A 213 43.93 5.30 -3.91
CA ASP A 213 43.17 6.53 -3.77
C ASP A 213 44.07 7.65 -3.26
N SER A 214 43.94 8.83 -3.85
CA SER A 214 44.67 10.02 -3.44
C SER A 214 44.20 10.58 -2.09
N GLU A 215 43.02 10.18 -1.65
CA GLU A 215 42.40 10.62 -0.40
C GLU A 215 42.56 9.57 0.70
N THR A 216 42.85 10.05 1.91
CA THR A 216 42.87 9.21 3.12
C THR A 216 41.45 8.99 3.61
N LYS A 217 40.74 8.09 2.95
CA LYS A 217 39.37 7.71 3.29
C LYS A 217 39.14 6.22 3.04
N ILE A 218 38.23 5.62 3.80
CA ILE A 218 37.72 4.27 3.53
C ILE A 218 36.45 4.38 2.71
N ARG A 219 36.35 3.55 1.68
CA ARG A 219 35.21 3.42 0.81
C ARG A 219 34.73 1.97 0.83
N GLY A 220 33.42 1.78 0.81
CA GLY A 220 32.78 0.46 0.87
C GLY A 220 31.84 0.26 -0.29
N TYR A 221 31.83 -0.93 -0.85
CA TYR A 221 30.97 -1.29 -1.98
C TYR A 221 30.47 -2.71 -1.76
N LEU A 222 29.22 -2.94 -2.17
CA LEU A 222 28.61 -4.24 -2.03
C LEU A 222 28.57 -4.95 -3.38
N ILE A 223 28.63 -6.27 -3.37
CA ILE A 223 28.44 -7.08 -4.58
C ILE A 223 27.46 -8.22 -4.30
N ASP A 224 26.63 -8.51 -5.30
CA ASP A 224 25.66 -9.59 -5.28
C ASP A 224 25.39 -10.16 -6.70
N ASN A 225 24.86 -11.38 -6.76
CA ASN A 225 24.33 -12.05 -7.96
C ASN A 225 25.33 -12.13 -9.13
N LEU A 226 26.52 -12.71 -8.89
CA LEU A 226 27.60 -12.83 -9.88
C LEU A 226 27.41 -13.98 -10.86
N ARG A 227 26.92 -13.68 -12.06
CA ARG A 227 26.73 -14.68 -13.13
C ARG A 227 27.86 -14.59 -14.13
N LEU A 228 28.71 -15.61 -14.18
CA LEU A 228 29.81 -15.73 -15.14
C LEU A 228 29.56 -16.93 -16.05
N SER A 229 29.42 -16.71 -17.35
CA SER A 229 29.29 -17.82 -18.30
C SER A 229 29.90 -17.46 -19.65
N GLU A 230 30.02 -18.43 -20.55
CA GLU A 230 30.37 -18.12 -21.95
C GLU A 230 29.34 -17.14 -22.52
N GLU A 231 29.80 -16.18 -23.32
CA GLU A 231 28.95 -15.09 -23.83
C GLU A 231 27.68 -15.61 -24.52
N SER A 232 27.79 -16.73 -25.26
CA SER A 232 26.66 -17.37 -25.95
C SER A 232 25.56 -17.90 -25.03
N ASN A 233 25.83 -18.08 -23.74
CA ASN A 233 24.81 -18.53 -22.77
C ASN A 233 23.92 -17.39 -22.29
N PHE A 234 24.34 -16.13 -22.45
CA PHE A 234 23.52 -14.96 -22.10
C PHE A 234 22.58 -14.52 -23.23
N ASP A 235 22.61 -15.19 -24.38
CA ASP A 235 21.73 -14.90 -25.52
C ASP A 235 20.24 -15.08 -25.16
N PHE A 236 19.93 -15.83 -24.10
CA PHE A 236 18.56 -16.09 -23.60
C PHE A 236 18.00 -15.00 -22.66
N GLU A 237 18.83 -14.15 -22.05
CA GLU A 237 18.37 -13.23 -20.99
C GLU A 237 17.82 -11.89 -21.51
N GLN A 238 17.97 -11.56 -22.80
CA GLN A 238 17.50 -10.27 -23.32
C GLN A 238 16.02 -10.28 -23.71
N ILE A 239 15.13 -10.46 -22.74
CA ILE A 239 13.73 -10.08 -22.91
C ILE A 239 13.62 -8.56 -22.90
N THR A 240 13.05 -8.01 -23.97
CA THR A 240 13.01 -6.58 -24.25
C THR A 240 12.38 -5.75 -23.13
N GLN A 241 13.07 -4.63 -22.82
CA GLN A 241 12.78 -3.56 -21.86
C GLN A 241 11.54 -2.70 -22.20
N GLU A 242 10.54 -3.26 -22.88
CA GLU A 242 9.27 -2.56 -23.04
C GLU A 242 8.43 -2.78 -21.77
N SER A 243 7.74 -1.74 -21.31
CA SER A 243 6.79 -1.90 -20.20
C SER A 243 5.84 -3.05 -20.53
N GLN A 244 5.66 -4.01 -19.62
CA GLN A 244 4.71 -5.13 -19.76
C GLN A 244 3.29 -4.66 -20.08
N CYS A 245 3.00 -3.39 -19.81
CA CYS A 245 1.75 -2.72 -20.13
C CYS A 245 1.58 -2.42 -21.62
N SER A 246 2.66 -2.14 -22.35
CA SER A 246 2.59 -1.75 -23.76
C SER A 246 1.79 -2.77 -24.57
N PRO A 247 0.85 -2.35 -25.45
CA PRO A 247 0.13 -3.27 -26.33
C PRO A 247 1.07 -3.99 -27.31
N ASP A 248 2.28 -3.47 -27.52
CA ASP A 248 3.32 -4.04 -28.37
C ASP A 248 4.35 -4.89 -27.57
N PHE A 249 4.17 -5.01 -26.24
CA PHE A 249 5.04 -5.81 -25.39
C PHE A 249 5.08 -7.25 -25.89
N THR A 250 6.28 -7.77 -26.05
CA THR A 250 6.55 -9.12 -26.53
C THR A 250 7.87 -9.60 -25.96
N PHE A 251 7.96 -10.89 -25.67
CA PHE A 251 9.23 -11.51 -25.34
C PHE A 251 10.13 -11.60 -26.57
N ALA A 252 11.42 -11.34 -26.36
CA ALA A 252 12.43 -11.41 -27.38
C ALA A 252 13.72 -11.99 -26.79
N VAL A 253 14.59 -12.48 -27.65
CA VAL A 253 15.98 -12.84 -27.34
C VAL A 253 16.89 -12.26 -28.41
N ALA A 254 18.20 -12.27 -28.16
CA ALA A 254 19.16 -11.82 -29.16
C ALA A 254 19.10 -12.73 -30.42
N GLY A 255 18.73 -12.14 -31.56
CA GLY A 255 18.68 -12.86 -32.82
C GLY A 255 20.07 -13.18 -33.38
N ASN A 256 20.32 -14.44 -33.74
CA ASN A 256 21.56 -14.90 -34.34
C ASN A 256 21.26 -15.92 -35.45
N PHE A 257 21.78 -15.64 -36.65
CA PHE A 257 21.53 -16.43 -37.86
C PHE A 257 22.00 -17.89 -37.76
N SER A 258 22.88 -18.20 -36.81
CA SER A 258 23.39 -19.55 -36.56
C SER A 258 22.38 -20.45 -35.85
N PHE A 259 21.27 -19.91 -35.34
CA PHE A 259 20.25 -20.64 -34.60
C PHE A 259 18.91 -20.71 -35.33
N THR A 260 18.10 -21.69 -34.96
CA THR A 260 16.64 -21.72 -35.17
C THR A 260 15.95 -21.59 -33.82
N TYR A 261 14.74 -21.03 -33.81
CA TYR A 261 13.98 -20.72 -32.60
C TYR A 261 12.62 -21.41 -32.62
N GLN A 262 12.07 -21.69 -31.44
CA GLN A 262 10.67 -22.06 -31.24
C GLN A 262 10.23 -21.57 -29.86
N TRP A 263 9.12 -20.83 -29.81
CA TRP A 263 8.51 -20.40 -28.54
C TRP A 263 7.47 -21.39 -28.03
N TYR A 264 7.32 -21.45 -26.71
CA TYR A 264 6.36 -22.29 -26.01
C TYR A 264 5.57 -21.46 -25.00
N LYS A 265 4.34 -21.88 -24.74
CA LYS A 265 3.52 -21.42 -23.62
C LYS A 265 3.05 -22.63 -22.82
N GLU A 266 3.29 -22.64 -21.52
CA GLU A 266 3.03 -23.79 -20.63
C GLU A 266 3.64 -25.10 -21.16
N GLY A 267 4.83 -25.00 -21.77
CA GLY A 267 5.52 -26.14 -22.37
C GLY A 267 4.97 -26.63 -23.72
N ILE A 268 3.98 -25.95 -24.32
CA ILE A 268 3.39 -26.32 -25.61
C ILE A 268 3.82 -25.33 -26.69
N ALA A 269 4.22 -25.82 -27.86
CA ALA A 269 4.74 -25.03 -28.95
C ALA A 269 3.71 -24.02 -29.49
N LEU A 270 4.11 -22.76 -29.58
CA LEU A 270 3.37 -21.71 -30.26
C LEU A 270 3.65 -21.79 -31.76
N ILE A 271 2.76 -22.43 -32.50
CA ILE A 271 2.96 -22.74 -33.92
C ILE A 271 3.20 -21.49 -34.76
N GLY A 272 4.35 -21.45 -35.43
CA GLY A 272 4.78 -20.34 -36.27
C GLY A 272 5.60 -19.26 -35.55
N GLU A 273 5.70 -19.32 -34.23
CA GLU A 273 6.59 -18.45 -33.43
C GLU A 273 8.02 -19.00 -33.45
N THR A 274 8.67 -18.90 -34.60
CA THR A 274 10.04 -19.41 -34.84
C THR A 274 11.09 -18.31 -35.02
N ASP A 275 10.71 -17.07 -34.72
CA ASP A 275 11.58 -15.90 -34.75
C ASP A 275 12.14 -15.62 -33.34
N PRO A 276 13.30 -14.96 -33.22
CA PRO A 276 13.87 -14.59 -31.92
C PRO A 276 13.01 -13.59 -31.13
N LYS A 277 12.03 -12.94 -31.77
CA LYS A 277 11.04 -12.08 -31.12
C LYS A 277 9.65 -12.69 -31.34
N LEU A 278 8.91 -12.87 -30.26
CA LEU A 278 7.52 -13.32 -30.31
C LEU A 278 6.67 -12.28 -31.05
N SER A 279 5.76 -12.70 -31.92
CA SER A 279 4.97 -11.76 -32.73
C SER A 279 3.94 -10.96 -31.93
N LYS A 280 3.46 -11.53 -30.82
CA LYS A 280 2.52 -10.98 -29.84
C LYS A 280 2.52 -11.85 -28.58
N MET A 281 2.03 -11.33 -27.46
CA MET A 281 1.73 -12.18 -26.30
C MET A 281 0.47 -13.03 -26.54
N TYR A 282 0.47 -14.26 -26.02
CA TYR A 282 -0.63 -15.24 -26.11
C TYR A 282 -1.41 -15.36 -24.78
N GLY A 283 -1.51 -14.24 -24.05
CA GLY A 283 -2.11 -14.15 -22.71
C GLY A 283 -1.14 -14.50 -21.58
N GLU A 284 -1.57 -14.33 -20.34
CA GLU A 284 -0.77 -14.66 -19.15
C GLU A 284 -0.37 -16.14 -19.12
N GLY A 285 0.76 -16.43 -18.48
CA GLY A 285 1.31 -17.78 -18.32
C GLY A 285 2.83 -17.82 -18.43
N ARG A 286 3.39 -19.03 -18.38
CA ARG A 286 4.82 -19.28 -18.47
C ARG A 286 5.25 -19.53 -19.91
N TYR A 287 6.27 -18.82 -20.35
CA TYR A 287 6.81 -18.89 -21.70
C TYR A 287 8.23 -19.42 -21.68
N GLN A 288 8.61 -20.15 -22.72
CA GLN A 288 9.98 -20.61 -22.91
C GLN A 288 10.37 -20.49 -24.38
N ILE A 289 11.67 -20.45 -24.65
CA ILE A 289 12.20 -20.49 -26.01
C ILE A 289 13.25 -21.59 -26.13
N ARG A 290 13.10 -22.43 -27.16
CA ARG A 290 14.09 -23.42 -27.56
C ARG A 290 14.90 -22.88 -28.73
N ILE A 291 16.22 -23.00 -28.65
CA ILE A 291 17.14 -22.70 -29.74
C ILE A 291 17.93 -23.94 -30.15
N ILE A 292 18.21 -24.06 -31.45
CA ILE A 292 19.03 -25.14 -31.98
C ILE A 292 20.13 -24.54 -32.83
N ASN A 293 21.39 -24.88 -32.55
CA ASN A 293 22.52 -24.49 -33.37
C ASN A 293 22.49 -25.25 -34.70
N LYS A 294 22.42 -24.53 -35.82
CA LYS A 294 22.34 -25.14 -37.16
C LYS A 294 23.56 -25.99 -37.51
N ALA A 295 24.74 -25.67 -36.97
CA ALA A 295 25.97 -26.39 -37.26
C ALA A 295 26.19 -27.58 -36.33
N SER A 296 26.12 -27.38 -35.01
CA SER A 296 26.37 -28.45 -34.02
C SER A 296 25.15 -29.31 -33.71
N GLN A 297 23.95 -28.88 -34.12
CA GLN A 297 22.66 -29.47 -33.73
C GLN A 297 22.44 -29.50 -32.20
N GLN A 298 23.22 -28.75 -31.45
CA GLN A 298 23.02 -28.61 -30.00
C GLN A 298 21.71 -27.87 -29.75
N CYS A 299 20.83 -28.50 -28.97
CA CYS A 299 19.56 -27.95 -28.53
C CYS A 299 19.72 -27.36 -27.12
N ARG A 300 19.12 -26.19 -26.92
CA ARG A 300 19.05 -25.52 -25.63
C ARG A 300 17.66 -24.90 -25.42
N ILE A 301 17.15 -24.93 -24.21
CA ILE A 301 15.88 -24.28 -23.84
C ILE A 301 16.06 -23.32 -22.66
N SER A 302 15.40 -22.17 -22.70
CA SER A 302 15.44 -21.19 -21.61
C SER A 302 14.74 -21.67 -20.35
N ASP A 303 15.05 -21.02 -19.23
CA ASP A 303 14.17 -20.99 -18.06
C ASP A 303 12.77 -20.41 -18.43
N GLU A 304 11.79 -20.66 -17.55
CA GLU A 304 10.44 -20.15 -17.72
C GLU A 304 10.37 -18.64 -17.45
N PHE A 305 9.80 -17.90 -18.40
CA PHE A 305 9.44 -16.50 -18.26
C PHE A 305 7.96 -16.39 -17.90
N GLU A 306 7.67 -15.97 -16.67
CA GLU A 306 6.29 -15.74 -16.25
C GLU A 306 5.79 -14.38 -16.75
N PHE A 307 4.71 -14.39 -17.53
CA PHE A 307 3.99 -13.19 -17.96
C PHE A 307 2.69 -13.05 -17.19
N ILE A 308 2.61 -12.00 -16.39
CA ILE A 308 1.42 -11.59 -15.63
C ILE A 308 1.11 -10.12 -15.93
N ILE A 309 -0.16 -9.79 -16.10
CA ILE A 309 -0.61 -8.41 -16.28
C ILE A 309 -0.94 -7.85 -14.91
N THR A 310 -0.07 -7.01 -14.39
CA THR A 310 -0.31 -6.34 -13.10
C THR A 310 -1.42 -5.30 -13.26
N LYS A 311 -2.56 -5.51 -12.59
CA LYS A 311 -3.65 -4.52 -12.51
C LYS A 311 -3.54 -3.72 -11.23
N ASN A 312 -3.63 -2.40 -11.35
CA ASN A 312 -3.65 -1.53 -10.18
C ASN A 312 -5.10 -1.35 -9.70
N THR A 313 -5.37 -1.73 -8.45
CA THR A 313 -6.68 -1.53 -7.83
C THR A 313 -6.65 -0.28 -6.97
N THR A 314 -7.63 0.62 -7.15
CA THR A 314 -7.83 1.81 -6.33
C THR A 314 -9.19 1.75 -5.66
N ASP A 315 -9.22 1.87 -4.34
CA ASP A 315 -10.46 1.98 -3.57
C ASP A 315 -10.91 3.42 -3.42
N VAL A 316 -12.19 3.68 -3.70
CA VAL A 316 -12.88 4.95 -3.44
C VAL A 316 -14.00 4.66 -2.45
N TYR A 317 -14.13 5.49 -1.41
CA TYR A 317 -15.15 5.34 -0.38
C TYR A 317 -16.11 6.53 -0.46
N GLU A 318 -17.39 6.23 -0.63
CA GLU A 318 -18.45 7.23 -0.74
C GLU A 318 -19.60 6.89 0.20
N THR A 319 -20.30 7.93 0.63
CA THR A 319 -21.48 7.79 1.51
C THR A 319 -22.65 8.52 0.89
N ILE A 320 -23.78 7.81 0.74
CA ILE A 320 -25.05 8.37 0.25
C ILE A 320 -26.13 8.26 1.33
N CYS A 321 -27.07 9.20 1.33
CA CYS A 321 -28.23 9.16 2.23
C CYS A 321 -29.40 8.43 1.56
N GLU A 322 -30.27 7.80 2.35
CA GLU A 322 -31.48 7.16 1.84
C GLU A 322 -32.34 8.12 1.01
N GLY A 323 -32.58 7.75 -0.26
CA GLY A 323 -33.31 8.56 -1.23
C GLY A 323 -32.43 9.43 -2.14
N ASN A 324 -31.13 9.52 -1.87
CA ASN A 324 -30.14 10.20 -2.73
C ASN A 324 -29.38 9.19 -3.61
N SER A 325 -28.67 9.70 -4.62
CA SER A 325 -27.87 8.89 -5.53
C SER A 325 -26.53 9.55 -5.85
N LEU A 326 -25.48 8.74 -5.99
CA LEU A 326 -24.17 9.13 -6.52
C LEU A 326 -24.14 8.89 -8.03
N ILE A 327 -23.60 9.85 -8.80
CA ILE A 327 -23.27 9.63 -10.21
C ILE A 327 -21.77 9.35 -10.31
N TYR A 328 -21.40 8.15 -10.77
CA TYR A 328 -20.00 7.75 -10.93
C TYR A 328 -19.80 7.17 -12.34
N GLU A 329 -18.85 7.70 -13.10
CA GLU A 329 -18.56 7.29 -14.49
C GLU A 329 -19.82 7.21 -15.41
N GLY A 330 -20.80 8.08 -15.16
CA GLY A 330 -22.06 8.12 -15.91
C GLY A 330 -23.12 7.09 -15.50
N GLY A 331 -22.80 6.19 -14.56
CA GLY A 331 -23.75 5.32 -13.87
C GLY A 331 -24.38 6.02 -12.66
N VAL A 332 -25.57 5.57 -12.27
CA VAL A 332 -26.27 6.03 -11.05
C VAL A 332 -26.19 4.92 -10.00
N ILE A 333 -25.72 5.28 -8.80
CA ILE A 333 -25.64 4.41 -7.63
C ILE A 333 -26.56 4.96 -6.54
N ASP A 334 -27.56 4.19 -6.15
CA ASP A 334 -28.54 4.52 -5.09
C ASP A 334 -28.65 3.43 -4.00
N GLU A 335 -27.87 2.36 -4.11
CA GLU A 335 -27.79 1.28 -3.14
C GLU A 335 -26.36 1.12 -2.58
N ALA A 336 -26.25 0.71 -1.31
CA ALA A 336 -24.98 0.36 -0.71
C ALA A 336 -24.37 -0.87 -1.39
N GLY A 337 -23.06 -0.85 -1.62
CA GLY A 337 -22.39 -1.95 -2.30
C GLY A 337 -20.98 -1.60 -2.75
N ILE A 338 -20.36 -2.57 -3.41
CA ILE A 338 -19.04 -2.41 -4.01
C ILE A 338 -19.21 -2.49 -5.53
N TYR A 339 -18.86 -1.41 -6.22
CA TYR A 339 -19.02 -1.26 -7.66
C TYR A 339 -17.66 -1.26 -8.34
N GLU A 340 -17.45 -2.18 -9.28
CA GLU A 340 -16.20 -2.33 -10.02
C GLU A 340 -16.25 -1.56 -11.34
N TYR A 341 -15.26 -0.69 -11.55
CA TYR A 341 -15.06 0.05 -12.80
C TYR A 341 -13.70 -0.31 -13.40
N ASN A 342 -13.74 -0.85 -14.62
CA ASN A 342 -12.54 -1.17 -15.38
C ASN A 342 -12.12 0.06 -16.20
N LEU A 343 -11.01 0.67 -15.85
CA LEU A 343 -10.39 1.74 -16.62
C LEU A 343 -9.36 1.15 -17.57
N ILE A 344 -9.63 1.28 -18.87
CA ILE A 344 -8.69 0.91 -19.92
C ILE A 344 -7.77 2.11 -20.16
N SER A 345 -6.51 2.01 -19.74
CA SER A 345 -5.50 2.98 -20.14
C SER A 345 -5.15 2.80 -21.62
N SER A 346 -4.67 3.86 -22.28
CA SER A 346 -4.16 3.76 -23.66
C SER A 346 -2.92 2.87 -23.80
N GLU A 347 -2.32 2.47 -22.68
CA GLU A 347 -1.10 1.67 -22.58
C GLU A 347 -1.36 0.30 -21.94
N GLY A 348 -2.55 -0.29 -22.06
CA GLY A 348 -2.79 -1.74 -21.86
C GLY A 348 -2.72 -2.30 -20.42
N CYS A 349 -2.12 -1.60 -19.46
CA CYS A 349 -2.31 -1.90 -18.05
C CYS A 349 -3.64 -1.31 -17.58
N ASP A 350 -4.58 -2.20 -17.29
CA ASP A 350 -5.91 -1.85 -16.78
C ASP A 350 -5.81 -1.45 -15.30
N SER A 351 -6.51 -0.37 -14.93
CA SER A 351 -6.75 -0.06 -13.52
C SER A 351 -8.17 -0.46 -13.16
N ILE A 352 -8.34 -1.03 -11.98
CA ILE A 352 -9.66 -1.35 -11.42
C ILE A 352 -9.96 -0.31 -10.36
N ILE A 353 -11.07 0.40 -10.48
CA ILE A 353 -11.60 1.23 -9.39
C ILE A 353 -12.69 0.44 -8.67
N MET A 354 -12.53 0.30 -7.37
CA MET A 354 -13.52 -0.29 -6.47
C MET A 354 -14.20 0.83 -5.69
N VAL A 355 -15.43 1.17 -6.06
CA VAL A 355 -16.22 2.19 -5.37
C VAL A 355 -17.05 1.52 -4.28
N ASN A 356 -16.67 1.75 -3.03
CA ASN A 356 -17.34 1.26 -1.83
C ASN A 356 -18.35 2.32 -1.38
N VAL A 357 -19.64 2.02 -1.51
CA VAL A 357 -20.73 2.93 -1.16
C VAL A 357 -21.44 2.46 0.10
N GLU A 358 -21.46 3.33 1.10
CA GLU A 358 -22.25 3.17 2.33
C GLU A 358 -23.56 3.98 2.23
N LEU A 359 -24.68 3.39 2.66
CA LEU A 359 -25.99 4.03 2.70
C LEU A 359 -26.34 4.39 4.15
N LEU A 360 -26.45 5.69 4.45
CA LEU A 360 -26.91 6.18 5.75
C LEU A 360 -28.43 6.34 5.76
N PRO A 361 -29.13 5.81 6.79
CA PRO A 361 -30.56 6.01 6.93
C PRO A 361 -30.87 7.47 7.31
N ASN A 362 -32.06 7.94 6.94
CA ASN A 362 -32.55 9.22 7.46
C ASN A 362 -32.94 9.06 8.93
N GLU A 363 -32.42 9.93 9.80
CA GLU A 363 -32.82 9.94 11.21
C GLU A 363 -34.16 10.68 11.36
N ILE A 364 -35.08 10.04 12.09
CA ILE A 364 -36.36 10.63 12.48
C ILE A 364 -36.42 10.70 13.99
N ASP A 365 -36.56 11.91 14.54
CA ASP A 365 -36.79 12.15 15.96
C ASP A 365 -38.23 12.66 16.21
N THR A 366 -38.81 12.38 17.37
CA THR A 366 -40.18 12.83 17.72
C THR A 366 -40.18 13.62 19.02
N ILE A 367 -40.64 14.87 18.94
CA ILE A 367 -40.83 15.76 20.09
C ILE A 367 -42.32 15.83 20.41
N GLN A 368 -42.67 15.50 21.66
CA GLN A 368 -44.02 15.66 22.17
C GLN A 368 -44.10 16.92 23.03
N ALA A 369 -45.05 17.80 22.72
CA ALA A 369 -45.24 19.05 23.45
C ALA A 369 -46.73 19.40 23.60
N LYS A 370 -47.03 20.27 24.56
CA LYS A 370 -48.40 20.74 24.82
C LYS A 370 -48.47 22.27 24.84
N ILE A 371 -49.57 22.82 24.33
CA ILE A 371 -49.87 24.26 24.28
C ILE A 371 -51.19 24.58 24.96
N PHE A 372 -51.31 25.80 25.49
CA PHE A 372 -52.61 26.32 25.87
C PHE A 372 -53.33 26.90 24.65
N PRO A 373 -54.67 26.81 24.59
CA PRO A 373 -55.45 27.49 23.55
C PRO A 373 -55.11 28.99 23.48
N GLY A 374 -54.69 29.46 22.31
CA GLY A 374 -54.33 30.86 22.05
C GLY A 374 -52.90 31.26 22.47
N THR A 375 -52.05 30.31 22.84
CA THR A 375 -50.61 30.53 23.10
C THR A 375 -49.74 30.00 21.95
N THR A 376 -48.44 30.30 21.98
CA THR A 376 -47.47 29.88 20.96
C THR A 376 -46.42 28.96 21.57
N TYR A 377 -46.14 27.83 20.91
CA TYR A 377 -44.98 26.98 21.13
C TYR A 377 -43.86 27.35 20.15
N GLU A 378 -42.64 27.49 20.65
CA GLU A 378 -41.48 27.88 19.84
C GLU A 378 -40.41 26.78 19.90
N ILE A 379 -39.90 26.40 18.72
CA ILE A 379 -38.78 25.47 18.56
C ILE A 379 -37.84 25.98 17.46
N GLY A 380 -36.62 26.36 17.84
CA GLY A 380 -35.71 27.04 16.92
C GLY A 380 -36.30 28.35 16.42
N GLU A 381 -36.44 28.48 15.09
CA GLU A 381 -37.11 29.63 14.44
C GLU A 381 -38.60 29.39 14.14
N TYR A 382 -39.11 28.18 14.44
CA TYR A 382 -40.50 27.81 14.15
C TYR A 382 -41.43 28.16 15.32
N GLN A 383 -42.63 28.65 14.98
CA GLN A 383 -43.69 29.00 15.94
C GLN A 383 -45.00 28.30 15.57
N PHE A 384 -45.64 27.65 16.54
CA PHE A 384 -46.88 26.91 16.38
C PHE A 384 -47.93 27.38 17.40
N ASN A 385 -49.15 27.61 16.96
CA ASN A 385 -50.25 28.13 17.80
C ASN A 385 -51.51 27.26 17.78
N GLU A 386 -51.49 26.15 17.05
CA GLU A 386 -52.57 25.18 16.96
C GLU A 386 -52.00 23.77 17.21
N PRO A 387 -52.78 22.85 17.78
CA PRO A 387 -52.35 21.46 17.93
C PRO A 387 -52.26 20.77 16.57
N GLY A 388 -51.36 19.80 16.44
CA GLY A 388 -51.14 19.06 15.22
C GLY A 388 -49.81 18.32 15.20
N GLU A 389 -49.59 17.56 14.13
CA GLU A 389 -48.30 16.96 13.82
C GLU A 389 -47.58 17.82 12.79
N TYR A 390 -46.36 18.24 13.10
CA TYR A 390 -45.54 19.10 12.25
C TYR A 390 -44.21 18.44 11.95
N GLN A 391 -43.89 18.28 10.67
CA GLN A 391 -42.58 17.78 10.23
C GLN A 391 -41.63 18.96 10.03
N LEU A 392 -40.48 18.90 10.70
CA LEU A 392 -39.41 19.88 10.66
C LEU A 392 -38.16 19.19 10.13
N THR A 393 -37.58 19.73 9.05
CA THR A 393 -36.31 19.24 8.51
C THR A 393 -35.19 20.15 8.99
N PHE A 394 -34.21 19.57 9.67
CA PHE A 394 -32.99 20.25 10.09
C PHE A 394 -31.81 19.71 9.27
N LEU A 395 -30.99 20.61 8.72
CA LEU A 395 -29.72 20.23 8.11
C LEU A 395 -28.79 19.70 9.21
N SER A 396 -28.47 18.41 9.15
CA SER A 396 -27.48 17.83 10.07
C SER A 396 -26.06 18.22 9.64
N ALA A 397 -25.12 18.18 10.59
CA ALA A 397 -23.70 18.38 10.31
C ALA A 397 -23.07 17.25 9.48
N SER A 398 -23.75 16.11 9.35
CA SER A 398 -23.30 14.90 8.62
C SER A 398 -23.78 14.83 7.17
N GLY A 399 -24.58 15.80 6.69
CA GLY A 399 -25.00 15.88 5.29
C GLY A 399 -26.21 15.02 4.89
N CYS A 400 -26.74 14.19 5.80
CA CYS A 400 -28.07 13.58 5.66
C CYS A 400 -29.11 14.38 6.46
N ASP A 401 -30.25 14.69 5.86
CA ASP A 401 -31.28 15.52 6.48
C ASP A 401 -31.85 14.82 7.73
N ASN A 402 -31.89 15.53 8.86
CA ASN A 402 -32.55 15.05 10.06
C ASN A 402 -34.00 15.53 10.05
N THR A 403 -34.97 14.62 10.14
CA THR A 403 -36.39 14.98 10.20
C THR A 403 -36.89 14.86 11.63
N THR A 404 -37.33 15.97 12.23
CA THR A 404 -37.98 15.97 13.53
C THR A 404 -39.49 16.11 13.36
N VAL A 405 -40.26 15.25 13.99
CA VAL A 405 -41.72 15.32 14.06
C VAL A 405 -42.13 15.94 15.39
N LEU A 406 -42.74 17.11 15.37
CA LEU A 406 -43.38 17.73 16.53
C LEU A 406 -44.84 17.29 16.61
N GLN A 407 -45.20 16.60 17.69
CA GLN A 407 -46.59 16.31 18.06
C GLN A 407 -47.03 17.32 19.12
N LEU A 408 -47.92 18.23 18.73
CA LEU A 408 -48.39 19.33 19.57
C LEU A 408 -49.85 19.12 19.97
N GLU A 409 -50.12 19.06 21.27
CA GLU A 409 -51.47 18.86 21.81
C GLU A 409 -51.95 20.05 22.66
N ASN A 410 -53.26 20.23 22.79
CA ASN A 410 -53.80 21.26 23.67
C ASN A 410 -53.87 20.77 25.12
N ILE A 411 -53.54 21.65 26.05
CA ILE A 411 -53.85 21.49 27.47
C ILE A 411 -55.37 21.70 27.64
N ASN A 412 -56.06 20.63 28.04
CA ASN A 412 -57.51 20.60 28.14
C ASN A 412 -58.00 21.18 29.48
N VAL A 413 -57.97 22.50 29.61
CA VAL A 413 -58.51 23.20 30.79
C VAL A 413 -59.42 24.35 30.38
N PHE A 414 -60.50 24.55 31.14
CA PHE A 414 -61.40 25.67 30.97
C PHE A 414 -61.20 26.68 32.09
N ILE A 415 -60.81 27.90 31.71
CA ILE A 415 -60.59 29.01 32.63
C ILE A 415 -61.59 30.12 32.24
N PRO A 416 -62.55 30.47 33.11
CA PRO A 416 -63.46 31.57 32.86
C PRO A 416 -62.70 32.88 32.63
N ASN A 417 -63.21 33.73 31.74
CA ASN A 417 -62.68 35.09 31.54
C ASN A 417 -63.56 36.17 32.20
N ILE A 418 -64.69 35.76 32.80
CA ILE A 418 -65.60 36.60 33.56
C ILE A 418 -66.28 35.80 34.67
N PHE A 419 -66.56 36.42 35.82
CA PHE A 419 -67.40 35.86 36.88
C PHE A 419 -68.19 36.95 37.60
N SER A 420 -69.30 36.57 38.25
CA SER A 420 -70.29 37.47 38.85
C SER A 420 -70.60 37.11 40.30
N PRO A 421 -69.75 37.50 41.27
CA PRO A 421 -69.94 37.20 42.69
C PRO A 421 -71.08 38.03 43.31
N ASN A 422 -72.34 37.63 43.05
CA ASN A 422 -73.58 38.31 43.43
C ASN A 422 -74.48 37.47 44.38
N GLY A 423 -74.12 36.21 44.62
CA GLY A 423 -74.81 35.30 45.53
C GLY A 423 -76.02 34.56 44.92
N ASP A 424 -76.13 34.52 43.59
CA ASP A 424 -77.19 33.77 42.89
C ASP A 424 -76.83 32.29 42.62
N ASN A 425 -75.65 31.85 43.04
CA ASN A 425 -75.02 30.55 42.81
C ASN A 425 -74.59 30.29 41.36
N ASN A 426 -74.52 31.31 40.51
CA ASN A 426 -74.09 31.21 39.13
C ASN A 426 -72.85 32.09 38.88
N ASN A 427 -71.71 31.45 38.62
CA ASN A 427 -70.41 32.12 38.45
C ASN A 427 -70.03 33.02 39.64
N ASP A 428 -70.41 32.62 40.86
CA ASP A 428 -70.07 33.36 42.08
C ASP A 428 -68.58 33.25 42.44
N TYR A 429 -67.91 32.26 41.87
CA TYR A 429 -66.52 31.97 42.12
C TYR A 429 -65.74 31.92 40.80
N PHE A 430 -64.53 32.47 40.83
CA PHE A 430 -63.52 32.21 39.81
C PHE A 430 -62.73 30.97 40.21
N GLU A 431 -62.86 29.92 39.40
CA GLU A 431 -62.20 28.63 39.55
C GLU A 431 -61.77 28.08 38.18
N VAL A 432 -60.76 27.21 38.19
CA VAL A 432 -60.22 26.56 37.00
C VAL A 432 -60.84 25.17 36.89
N TYR A 433 -61.42 24.88 35.73
CA TYR A 433 -62.05 23.58 35.47
C TYR A 433 -61.10 22.71 34.67
N MET A 434 -60.64 21.63 35.29
CA MET A 434 -59.83 20.61 34.62
C MET A 434 -60.76 19.70 33.81
N VAL A 435 -60.36 19.39 32.58
CA VAL A 435 -61.04 18.37 31.79
C VAL A 435 -60.26 17.07 31.96
N ASN A 436 -60.96 15.98 32.29
CA ASN A 436 -60.41 14.62 32.43
C ASN A 436 -59.39 14.37 33.56
N ASP A 437 -59.31 15.23 34.60
CA ASP A 437 -58.39 15.09 35.75
C ASP A 437 -56.90 14.93 35.39
N GLU A 438 -56.52 15.33 34.17
CA GLU A 438 -55.15 15.17 33.63
C GLU A 438 -54.14 16.11 34.33
N TYR A 439 -54.64 17.20 34.91
CA TYR A 439 -53.85 18.25 35.53
C TYR A 439 -54.36 18.60 36.93
N ILE A 440 -53.44 18.98 37.80
CA ILE A 440 -53.73 19.52 39.12
C ILE A 440 -53.28 20.97 39.15
N MET A 441 -54.18 21.88 39.53
CA MET A 441 -53.78 23.26 39.82
C MET A 441 -53.12 23.29 41.20
N THR A 442 -51.86 23.72 41.21
CA THR A 442 -51.05 23.82 42.42
C THR A 442 -51.08 25.21 43.03
N GLU A 443 -51.32 26.22 42.20
CA GLU A 443 -51.36 27.61 42.63
C GLU A 443 -52.27 28.45 41.73
N MET A 444 -53.13 29.28 42.32
CA MET A 444 -53.75 30.42 41.65
C MET A 444 -53.52 31.68 42.48
N THR A 445 -52.98 32.69 41.83
CA THR A 445 -52.75 34.03 42.38
C THR A 445 -53.48 35.05 41.52
N ILE A 446 -54.04 36.08 42.15
CA ILE A 446 -54.81 37.12 41.48
C ILE A 446 -54.24 38.46 41.91
N PHE A 447 -54.01 39.34 40.96
CA PHE A 447 -53.45 40.67 41.11
C PHE A 447 -54.42 41.72 40.59
N ASP A 448 -54.38 42.92 41.16
CA ASP A 448 -55.01 44.08 40.54
C ASP A 448 -54.19 44.54 39.33
N ARG A 449 -54.74 45.50 38.56
CA ARG A 449 -54.06 46.10 37.40
C ARG A 449 -52.76 46.85 37.72
N PHE A 450 -52.44 47.05 38.99
CA PHE A 450 -51.22 47.69 39.46
C PHE A 450 -50.18 46.67 39.95
N GLY A 451 -50.49 45.37 39.88
CA GLY A 451 -49.61 44.28 40.30
C GLY A 451 -49.69 43.94 41.79
N ASN A 452 -50.65 44.48 42.54
CA ASN A 452 -50.81 44.12 43.96
C ASN A 452 -51.56 42.79 44.10
N LEU A 453 -51.03 41.89 44.91
CA LEU A 453 -51.68 40.60 45.22
C LEU A 453 -53.03 40.85 45.91
N CYS A 454 -54.09 40.35 45.26
CA CYS A 454 -55.48 40.44 45.70
C CYS A 454 -55.95 39.15 46.38
N TYR A 455 -55.56 38.00 45.84
CA TYR A 455 -55.96 36.68 46.32
C TYR A 455 -54.92 35.62 45.97
N GLN A 456 -54.77 34.61 46.83
CA GLN A 456 -54.01 33.39 46.57
C GLN A 456 -54.76 32.20 47.17
N GLY A 457 -54.98 31.15 46.39
CA GLY A 457 -55.74 29.97 46.79
C GLY A 457 -56.44 29.33 45.60
N ASN A 458 -57.39 28.42 45.83
CA ASN A 458 -57.94 27.59 44.75
C ASN A 458 -59.20 28.16 44.09
N GLN A 459 -59.90 29.07 44.75
CA GLN A 459 -61.20 29.57 44.31
C GLN A 459 -61.42 30.99 44.85
N TRP A 460 -61.64 31.96 43.97
CA TRP A 460 -61.81 33.36 44.36
C TRP A 460 -63.27 33.80 44.31
N ASP A 461 -63.78 34.32 45.43
CA ASP A 461 -65.15 34.81 45.60
C ASP A 461 -65.31 36.32 45.26
N GLY A 462 -64.27 36.93 44.70
CA GLY A 462 -64.26 38.36 44.42
C GLY A 462 -64.13 39.25 45.66
N THR A 463 -63.52 38.75 46.74
CA THR A 463 -63.15 39.55 47.92
C THR A 463 -61.63 39.76 48.03
N ILE A 464 -61.22 40.89 48.60
CA ILE A 464 -59.83 41.23 48.92
C ILE A 464 -59.81 41.62 50.39
N ASN A 465 -59.06 40.89 51.22
CA ASN A 465 -59.00 41.09 52.68
C ASN A 465 -60.40 41.17 53.33
N ASN A 466 -61.29 40.22 52.97
CA ASN A 466 -62.69 40.15 53.43
C ASN A 466 -63.58 41.35 53.05
N LYS A 467 -63.16 42.17 52.08
CA LYS A 467 -63.98 43.25 51.50
C LYS A 467 -64.28 42.96 50.05
N LEU A 468 -65.44 43.38 49.57
CA LEU A 468 -65.81 43.25 48.16
C LEU A 468 -64.77 43.95 47.28
N ALA A 469 -64.20 43.21 46.32
CA ALA A 469 -63.35 43.76 45.28
C ALA A 469 -64.18 44.67 44.35
N ASN A 470 -63.58 45.69 43.75
CA ASN A 470 -64.29 46.54 42.80
C ASN A 470 -64.54 45.77 41.49
N SER A 471 -65.65 46.04 40.81
CA SER A 471 -65.85 45.55 39.44
C SER A 471 -64.74 46.08 38.54
N GLY A 472 -64.15 45.20 37.72
CA GLY A 472 -62.98 45.53 36.92
C GLY A 472 -62.22 44.32 36.44
N VAL A 473 -61.09 44.59 35.77
CA VAL A 473 -60.19 43.56 35.25
C VAL A 473 -59.08 43.29 36.26
N TYR A 474 -58.88 42.01 36.55
CA TYR A 474 -57.82 41.48 37.40
C TYR A 474 -56.93 40.57 36.56
N ILE A 475 -55.69 40.39 37.00
CA ILE A 475 -54.73 39.49 36.36
C ILE A 475 -54.61 38.26 37.22
N TYR A 476 -54.79 37.07 36.67
CA TYR A 476 -54.48 35.85 37.38
C TYR A 476 -53.15 35.26 36.88
N ASN A 477 -52.45 34.55 37.74
CA ASN A 477 -51.41 33.59 37.39
C ASN A 477 -51.77 32.25 38.01
N ILE A 478 -51.73 31.19 37.21
CA ILE A 478 -52.12 29.86 37.64
C ILE A 478 -51.01 28.88 37.22
N LYS A 479 -50.73 27.93 38.12
CA LYS A 479 -49.77 26.84 37.88
C LYS A 479 -50.48 25.50 37.87
N LEU A 480 -50.20 24.72 36.84
CA LEU A 480 -50.68 23.36 36.67
C LEU A 480 -49.52 22.38 36.68
N VAL A 481 -49.78 21.18 37.18
CA VAL A 481 -48.85 20.06 37.17
C VAL A 481 -49.57 18.81 36.69
N ASP A 482 -48.93 18.00 35.85
CA ASP A 482 -49.46 16.69 35.41
C ASP A 482 -49.03 15.56 36.37
N SER A 483 -49.38 14.32 36.03
CA SER A 483 -48.95 13.13 36.78
C SER A 483 -47.43 12.87 36.76
N GLU A 484 -46.69 13.52 35.86
CA GLU A 484 -45.24 13.35 35.65
C GLU A 484 -44.41 14.48 36.27
N ASN A 485 -45.06 15.41 36.97
CA ASN A 485 -44.48 16.63 37.57
C ASN A 485 -43.97 17.68 36.56
N HIS A 486 -44.46 17.67 35.31
CA HIS A 486 -44.25 18.80 34.41
C HIS A 486 -45.07 19.99 34.88
N GLU A 487 -44.44 21.16 35.01
CA GLU A 487 -45.12 22.38 35.48
C GLU A 487 -45.43 23.32 34.30
N TRP A 488 -46.66 23.83 34.26
CA TRP A 488 -47.05 24.91 33.37
C TRP A 488 -47.53 26.11 34.17
N SER A 489 -47.03 27.30 33.84
CA SER A 489 -47.50 28.56 34.42
C SER A 489 -48.19 29.39 33.35
N PHE A 490 -49.37 29.90 33.65
CA PHE A 490 -50.12 30.73 32.74
C PHE A 490 -50.62 32.00 33.42
N SER A 491 -50.66 33.09 32.67
CA SER A 491 -51.14 34.39 33.14
C SER A 491 -52.10 34.98 32.13
N ASN A 492 -53.27 35.43 32.58
CA ASN A 492 -54.22 36.17 31.75
C ASN A 492 -55.11 37.05 32.62
N THR A 493 -56.14 37.65 32.02
CA THR A 493 -57.08 38.52 32.73
C THR A 493 -58.40 37.82 33.03
N ILE A 494 -58.99 38.16 34.18
CA ILE A 494 -60.35 37.81 34.60
C ILE A 494 -61.13 39.09 34.86
N THR A 495 -62.35 39.17 34.35
CA THR A 495 -63.25 40.30 34.60
C THR A 495 -64.19 39.96 35.76
N LEU A 496 -64.21 40.80 36.79
CA LEU A 496 -65.20 40.74 37.86
C LEU A 496 -66.33 41.73 37.55
N ILE A 497 -67.56 41.23 37.44
CA ILE A 497 -68.77 42.05 37.29
C ILE A 497 -69.71 41.82 38.48
N ARG A 498 -70.49 42.85 38.86
CA ARG A 498 -71.53 42.76 39.88
C ARG A 498 -72.71 43.63 39.49
#